data_AF-A0A7Y5RRF4-F1
#
_entry.id   AF-A0A7Y5RRF4-F1
#
_cell.length_a   1.000
_cell.length_b   1.000
_cell.length_c   1.000
_cell.angle_alpha   90.00
_cell.angle_beta   90.00
_cell.angle_gamma   90.00
#
_symmetry.space_group_name_H-M   'P 1'
#
loop_
_entity.id
_entity.type
_entity.pdbx_description
1 polymer ?
#
loop_
_entity_poly.entity_id
_entity_poly.type
_entity_poly.pdbx_seq_one_letter_code
_entity_poly.pdbx_strand_id
1 'polypeptide(L)'
;MRDGREETHSGEPLALLEQVMRDYTPRMALQNSHDIDHNGPGWVVFTSYDLGFHIEPSAGKARKNGPDFPRIFAAFYPWVLVETKDRWTLRVLAKDEGSAITERDSLSERFQSLHLAPCTLHAPSSTPHSSTSRSDYDRAFASVKTAIRDGEIYQANLTQRFVAEGTTDPKSLYKRLCSVSPAPYACAALSAALQNKQTE
;
A
#
# COMPACT_ATOMS: atom_id res chain seq x y z
N MET A 1 -9.43 -8.08 -10.12
CA MET A 1 -9.29 -8.44 -11.55
C MET A 1 -8.79 -9.86 -11.65
N ARG A 2 -9.47 -10.70 -12.41
CA ARG A 2 -9.07 -12.07 -12.72
C ARG A 2 -9.03 -12.23 -14.24
N ASP A 3 -7.92 -12.65 -14.82
CA ASP A 3 -7.78 -12.84 -16.27
C ASP A 3 -8.21 -11.60 -17.09
N GLY A 4 -7.98 -10.40 -16.53
CA GLY A 4 -8.40 -9.11 -17.11
C GLY A 4 -9.88 -8.75 -16.92
N ARG A 5 -10.66 -9.56 -16.19
CA ARG A 5 -12.07 -9.29 -15.86
C ARG A 5 -12.22 -8.62 -14.50
N GLU A 6 -13.07 -7.61 -14.47
CA GLU A 6 -13.50 -6.93 -13.24
C GLU A 6 -14.79 -7.58 -12.74
N GLU A 7 -14.85 -7.85 -11.44
CA GLU A 7 -16.02 -8.41 -10.78
C GLU A 7 -16.35 -7.53 -9.56
N THR A 8 -17.64 -7.25 -9.39
CA THR A 8 -18.14 -6.46 -8.25
C THR A 8 -18.90 -7.38 -7.31
N HIS A 9 -18.47 -7.37 -6.05
CA HIS A 9 -19.08 -8.13 -4.96
C HIS A 9 -19.61 -7.14 -3.92
N SER A 10 -20.70 -7.50 -3.24
CA SER A 10 -21.27 -6.72 -2.13
C SER A 10 -21.24 -7.54 -0.84
N GLY A 11 -20.96 -6.88 0.29
CA GLY A 11 -20.80 -7.56 1.57
C GLY A 11 -19.90 -6.80 2.53
N GLU A 12 -19.63 -7.44 3.68
CA GLU A 12 -18.69 -6.92 4.68
C GLU A 12 -17.25 -6.99 4.13
N PRO A 13 -16.49 -5.89 4.08
CA PRO A 13 -15.20 -5.82 3.41
C PRO A 13 -14.16 -6.85 3.88
N LEU A 14 -14.06 -7.11 5.18
CA LEU A 14 -13.06 -8.05 5.71
C LEU A 14 -13.45 -9.50 5.41
N ALA A 15 -14.71 -9.86 5.52
CA ALA A 15 -15.24 -11.17 5.15
C ALA A 15 -15.09 -11.44 3.65
N LEU A 16 -15.33 -10.43 2.81
CA LEU A 16 -15.08 -10.52 1.37
C LEU A 16 -13.60 -10.70 1.07
N LEU A 17 -12.71 -9.93 1.74
CA LEU A 17 -11.27 -10.10 1.59
C LEU A 17 -10.85 -11.51 2.01
N GLU A 18 -11.33 -12.00 3.14
CA GLU A 18 -11.02 -13.34 3.65
C GLU A 18 -11.50 -14.43 2.68
N GLN A 19 -12.72 -14.30 2.16
CA GLN A 19 -13.25 -15.20 1.15
C GLN A 19 -12.38 -15.19 -0.12
N VAL A 20 -12.06 -14.01 -0.65
CA VAL A 20 -11.19 -13.87 -1.82
C VAL A 20 -9.82 -14.48 -1.54
N MET A 21 -9.22 -14.22 -0.38
CA MET A 21 -7.94 -14.82 -0.03
C MET A 21 -8.05 -16.34 0.05
N ARG A 22 -9.11 -16.92 0.61
CA ARG A 22 -9.31 -18.38 0.64
C ARG A 22 -9.50 -18.97 -0.76
N ASP A 23 -10.34 -18.35 -1.57
CA ASP A 23 -10.73 -18.87 -2.89
C ASP A 23 -9.58 -18.79 -3.89
N TYR A 24 -8.72 -17.78 -3.73
CA TYR A 24 -7.65 -17.46 -4.69
C TYR A 24 -6.25 -17.77 -4.19
N THR A 25 -6.06 -18.17 -2.93
CA THR A 25 -4.76 -18.68 -2.47
C THR A 25 -4.58 -20.10 -3.02
N PRO A 26 -3.56 -20.36 -3.85
CA PRO A 26 -3.31 -21.70 -4.37
C PRO A 26 -3.13 -22.68 -3.21
N ARG A 27 -3.76 -23.87 -3.29
CA ARG A 27 -3.64 -24.91 -2.23
C ARG A 27 -2.19 -25.22 -1.85
N MET A 28 -1.26 -25.07 -2.79
CA MET A 28 0.17 -25.27 -2.55
C MET A 28 0.83 -24.18 -1.70
N ALA A 29 0.33 -22.94 -1.76
CA ALA A 29 0.75 -21.89 -0.83
C ALA A 29 0.39 -22.23 0.62
N LEU A 30 -0.67 -23.03 0.82
CA LEU A 30 -1.11 -23.48 2.15
C LEU A 30 -0.29 -24.68 2.66
N GLN A 31 0.27 -25.50 1.76
CA GLN A 31 1.05 -26.71 2.12
C GLN A 31 2.48 -26.39 2.59
N ASN A 32 3.07 -25.30 2.11
CA ASN A 32 4.41 -24.85 2.53
C ASN A 32 4.39 -23.93 3.78
N SER A 33 3.26 -23.90 4.52
CA SER A 33 3.02 -22.98 5.64
C SER A 33 3.87 -23.22 6.90
N HIS A 34 4.67 -24.29 6.94
CA HIS A 34 5.55 -24.60 8.07
C HIS A 34 6.83 -23.77 8.12
N ASP A 35 7.18 -23.09 7.03
CA ASP A 35 8.28 -22.12 6.99
C ASP A 35 7.67 -20.78 6.57
N ILE A 36 7.34 -19.91 7.53
CA ILE A 36 6.85 -18.57 7.24
C ILE A 36 8.02 -17.75 6.71
N ASP A 37 8.36 -17.96 5.46
CA ASP A 37 9.23 -17.09 4.72
C ASP A 37 8.49 -15.78 4.51
N HIS A 38 8.73 -14.81 5.40
CA HIS A 38 8.15 -13.46 5.33
C HIS A 38 8.45 -12.71 4.02
N ASN A 39 9.35 -13.26 3.18
CA ASN A 39 9.75 -12.72 1.89
C ASN A 39 9.32 -13.63 0.71
N GLY A 40 8.31 -14.48 0.89
CA GLY A 40 7.80 -15.38 -0.15
C GLY A 40 6.69 -14.77 -1.02
N PRO A 41 6.33 -15.43 -2.14
CA PRO A 41 5.14 -15.10 -2.91
C PRO A 41 3.88 -15.10 -2.04
N GLY A 42 2.93 -14.22 -2.32
CA GLY A 42 1.72 -14.14 -1.51
C GLY A 42 0.91 -12.86 -1.71
N TRP A 43 0.01 -12.62 -0.77
CA TRP A 43 -0.82 -11.44 -0.72
C TRP A 43 -0.05 -10.25 -0.16
N VAL A 44 -0.08 -9.14 -0.90
CA VAL A 44 0.29 -7.82 -0.37
C VAL A 44 -0.98 -7.02 -0.20
N VAL A 45 -1.18 -6.47 1.00
CA VAL A 45 -2.40 -5.78 1.39
C VAL A 45 -2.08 -4.38 1.91
N PHE A 46 -2.82 -3.41 1.40
CA PHE A 46 -2.91 -2.06 1.93
C PHE A 46 -4.29 -1.87 2.56
N THR A 47 -4.31 -1.31 3.77
CA THR A 47 -5.54 -0.89 4.46
C THR A 47 -5.44 0.58 4.79
N SER A 48 -6.44 1.38 4.40
CA SER A 48 -6.47 2.79 4.81
C SER A 48 -6.90 2.91 6.27
N TYR A 49 -6.52 4.02 6.91
CA TYR A 49 -6.94 4.34 8.27
C TYR A 49 -8.47 4.34 8.41
N ASP A 50 -9.18 4.75 7.35
CA ASP A 50 -10.64 4.86 7.37
C ASP A 50 -11.36 3.53 7.54
N LEU A 51 -10.72 2.39 7.23
CA LEU A 51 -11.25 1.06 7.52
C LEU A 51 -11.61 0.91 9.00
N GLY A 52 -10.91 1.60 9.90
CA GLY A 52 -11.20 1.61 11.34
C GLY A 52 -12.63 2.04 11.67
N PHE A 53 -13.24 2.96 10.91
CA PHE A 53 -14.64 3.38 11.13
C PHE A 53 -15.66 2.29 10.76
N HIS A 54 -15.26 1.28 9.99
CA HIS A 54 -16.09 0.11 9.75
C HIS A 54 -16.01 -0.87 10.93
N ILE A 55 -14.81 -1.05 11.48
CA ILE A 55 -14.54 -1.94 12.61
C ILE A 55 -15.11 -1.37 13.92
N GLU A 56 -15.01 -0.06 14.12
CA GLU A 56 -15.51 0.65 15.29
C GLU A 56 -16.51 1.75 14.88
N PRO A 57 -17.80 1.41 14.70
CA PRO A 57 -18.81 2.37 14.27
C PRO A 57 -19.01 3.53 15.26
N SER A 58 -18.71 3.31 16.56
CA SER A 58 -18.85 4.36 17.58
C SER A 58 -17.84 5.51 17.39
N ALA A 59 -16.73 5.26 16.68
CA ALA A 59 -15.74 6.28 16.33
C ALA A 59 -16.26 7.29 15.27
N GLY A 60 -17.46 7.05 14.72
CA GLY A 60 -18.12 7.96 13.79
C GLY A 60 -17.82 7.63 12.33
N LYS A 61 -17.58 8.66 11.51
CA LYS A 61 -17.41 8.52 10.06
C LYS A 61 -16.09 9.12 9.59
N ALA A 62 -15.50 8.47 8.58
CA ALA A 62 -14.36 9.00 7.85
C ALA A 62 -14.65 10.40 7.28
N ARG A 63 -13.67 11.30 7.39
CA ARG A 63 -13.76 12.64 6.80
C ARG A 63 -13.49 12.53 5.31
N LYS A 64 -14.35 13.12 4.47
CA LYS A 64 -14.22 13.11 2.99
C LYS A 64 -13.23 14.15 2.46
N ASN A 65 -12.19 14.43 3.22
CA ASN A 65 -11.35 15.60 2.99
C ASN A 65 -9.98 15.10 2.54
N GLY A 66 -9.88 14.45 1.38
CA GLY A 66 -8.62 13.93 0.85
C GLY A 66 -8.73 13.08 -0.42
N PRO A 67 -7.58 12.55 -0.91
CA PRO A 67 -7.56 11.64 -2.04
C PRO A 67 -8.41 10.41 -1.74
N ASP A 68 -9.22 9.99 -2.71
CA ASP A 68 -10.12 8.85 -2.61
C ASP A 68 -9.31 7.54 -2.67
N PHE A 69 -8.74 7.15 -1.53
CA PHE A 69 -8.09 5.85 -1.39
C PHE A 69 -9.12 4.77 -1.07
N PRO A 70 -8.98 3.56 -1.64
CA PRO A 70 -9.79 2.44 -1.22
C PRO A 70 -9.50 2.10 0.24
N ARG A 71 -10.51 1.57 0.94
CA ARG A 71 -10.37 1.09 2.32
C ARG A 71 -9.39 -0.09 2.41
N ILE A 72 -9.44 -0.96 1.40
CA ILE A 72 -8.59 -2.14 1.26
C ILE A 72 -8.15 -2.21 -0.21
N PHE A 73 -6.85 -2.40 -0.44
CA PHE A 73 -6.30 -2.83 -1.72
C PHE A 73 -5.47 -4.07 -1.47
N ALA A 74 -5.79 -5.18 -2.13
CA ALA A 74 -5.09 -6.45 -1.96
C ALA A 74 -4.76 -7.04 -3.32
N ALA A 75 -3.55 -7.58 -3.45
CA ALA A 75 -3.12 -8.27 -4.66
C ALA A 75 -2.29 -9.50 -4.30
N PHE A 76 -2.53 -10.59 -5.02
CA PHE A 76 -1.74 -11.82 -4.92
C PHE A 76 -0.62 -11.80 -5.95
N TYR A 77 0.61 -12.00 -5.49
CA TYR A 77 1.80 -12.07 -6.31
C TYR A 77 2.36 -13.50 -6.28
N PRO A 78 2.29 -14.24 -7.41
CA PRO A 78 2.77 -15.63 -7.46
C PRO A 78 4.30 -15.73 -7.51
N TRP A 79 5.01 -14.61 -7.59
CA TRP A 79 6.46 -14.56 -7.54
C TRP A 79 6.91 -13.27 -6.84
N VAL A 80 8.11 -13.30 -6.27
CA VAL A 80 8.75 -12.15 -5.63
C VAL A 80 10.24 -12.16 -5.92
N LEU A 81 10.81 -10.96 -6.04
CA LEU A 81 12.24 -10.76 -6.16
C LEU A 81 12.77 -10.18 -4.85
N VAL A 82 13.63 -10.93 -4.16
CA VAL A 82 14.11 -10.60 -2.82
C VAL A 82 15.60 -10.27 -2.89
N GLU A 83 15.99 -9.12 -2.38
CA GLU A 83 17.40 -8.76 -2.18
C GLU A 83 17.81 -9.08 -0.73
N THR A 84 18.92 -9.78 -0.56
CA THR A 84 19.52 -10.02 0.76
C THR A 84 21.02 -9.98 0.64
N LYS A 85 21.69 -9.07 1.37
CA LYS A 85 23.15 -8.91 1.36
C LYS A 85 23.72 -8.86 -0.07
N ASP A 86 23.17 -7.95 -0.88
CA ASP A 86 23.54 -7.73 -2.29
C ASP A 86 23.31 -8.92 -3.24
N ARG A 87 22.49 -9.90 -2.81
CA ARG A 87 22.06 -11.02 -3.65
C ARG A 87 20.57 -10.93 -3.95
N TRP A 88 20.24 -10.89 -5.24
CA TRP A 88 18.88 -11.00 -5.73
C TRP A 88 18.47 -12.47 -5.88
N THR A 89 17.31 -12.83 -5.35
CA THR A 89 16.73 -14.18 -5.43
C THR A 89 15.30 -14.08 -5.95
N LEU A 90 15.02 -14.74 -7.07
CA LEU A 90 13.66 -14.89 -7.60
C LEU A 90 13.00 -16.12 -6.96
N ARG A 91 11.91 -15.90 -6.23
CA ARG A 91 11.08 -16.95 -5.64
C ARG A 91 9.76 -17.01 -6.39
N VAL A 92 9.34 -18.22 -6.76
CA VAL A 92 8.13 -18.45 -7.58
C VAL A 92 7.30 -19.53 -6.93
N LEU A 93 5.99 -19.28 -6.84
CA LEU A 93 4.98 -20.25 -6.48
C LEU A 93 4.42 -20.87 -7.76
N ALA A 94 4.64 -22.18 -7.95
CA ALA A 94 4.14 -22.93 -9.10
C ALA A 94 3.63 -24.33 -8.69
N LYS A 95 2.96 -25.00 -9.62
CA LYS A 95 2.31 -26.31 -9.39
C LYS A 95 3.30 -27.45 -9.09
N ASP A 96 4.48 -27.37 -9.67
CA ASP A 96 5.53 -28.37 -9.56
C ASP A 96 6.88 -27.70 -9.87
N GLU A 97 7.97 -28.43 -9.61
CA GLU A 97 9.32 -27.91 -9.79
C GLU A 97 9.63 -27.57 -11.24
N GLY A 98 9.15 -28.38 -12.20
CA GLY A 98 9.34 -28.10 -13.63
C GLY A 98 8.68 -26.79 -14.06
N SER A 99 7.43 -26.58 -13.64
CA SER A 99 6.70 -25.32 -13.87
C SER A 99 7.38 -24.14 -13.18
N ALA A 100 7.93 -24.34 -11.98
CA ALA A 100 8.66 -23.30 -11.26
C ALA A 100 9.95 -22.89 -11.97
N ILE A 101 10.68 -23.84 -12.57
CA ILE A 101 11.89 -23.58 -13.35
C ILE A 101 11.53 -22.78 -14.61
N THR A 102 10.55 -23.25 -15.39
CA THR A 102 10.09 -22.55 -16.60
C THR A 102 9.68 -21.11 -16.32
N GLU A 103 8.91 -20.87 -15.26
CA GLU A 103 8.48 -19.53 -14.89
C GLU A 103 9.66 -18.66 -14.40
N ARG A 104 10.60 -19.23 -13.65
CA ARG A 104 11.83 -18.53 -13.24
C ARG A 104 12.68 -18.12 -14.43
N ASP A 105 12.86 -19.00 -15.41
CA ASP A 105 13.65 -18.74 -16.60
C ASP A 105 12.99 -17.63 -17.43
N SER A 106 11.69 -17.73 -17.68
CA SER A 106 10.89 -16.70 -18.37
C SER A 106 10.97 -15.33 -17.69
N LEU A 107 10.79 -15.27 -16.37
CA LEU A 107 10.91 -14.03 -15.60
C LEU A 107 12.35 -13.48 -15.62
N SER A 108 13.35 -14.36 -15.57
CA SER A 108 14.76 -13.96 -15.62
C SER A 108 15.12 -13.34 -16.98
N GLU A 109 14.71 -13.95 -18.08
CA GLU A 109 14.86 -13.38 -19.43
C GLU A 109 14.14 -12.03 -19.56
N ARG A 110 12.93 -11.94 -19.01
CA ARG A 110 12.18 -10.68 -18.98
C ARG A 110 12.93 -9.60 -18.20
N PHE A 111 13.47 -9.90 -17.03
CA PHE A 111 14.24 -8.92 -16.24
C PHE A 111 15.53 -8.51 -16.93
N GLN A 112 16.23 -9.44 -17.58
CA GLN A 112 17.45 -9.14 -18.33
C GLN A 112 17.20 -8.25 -19.56
N SER A 113 16.01 -8.35 -20.16
CA SER A 113 15.62 -7.52 -21.31
C SER A 113 15.02 -6.15 -20.92
N LEU A 114 14.77 -5.90 -19.64
CA LEU A 114 14.24 -4.61 -19.18
C LEU A 114 15.28 -3.50 -19.37
N HIS A 115 14.90 -2.50 -20.16
CA HIS A 115 15.64 -1.25 -20.27
C HIS A 115 15.02 -0.24 -19.31
N LEU A 116 15.71 0.01 -18.19
CA LEU A 116 15.25 0.99 -17.20
C LEU A 116 15.52 2.40 -17.72
N ALA A 117 14.45 3.16 -17.98
CA ALA A 117 14.58 4.58 -18.23
C ALA A 117 15.18 5.29 -16.99
N PRO A 118 16.01 6.33 -17.18
CA PRO A 118 16.51 7.14 -16.08
C PRO A 118 15.36 7.69 -15.24
N CYS A 119 15.50 7.62 -13.92
CA CYS A 119 14.58 8.25 -12.99
C CYS A 119 14.79 9.77 -12.98
N THR A 120 13.79 10.55 -13.40
CA THR A 120 13.82 12.02 -13.33
C THR A 120 12.91 12.51 -12.22
N LEU A 121 13.51 13.19 -11.23
CA LEU A 121 12.76 13.91 -10.21
C LEU A 121 12.48 15.32 -10.69
N HIS A 122 11.21 15.70 -10.69
CA HIS A 122 10.80 17.08 -10.97
C HIS A 122 10.46 17.77 -9.64
N ALA A 123 10.89 19.02 -9.50
CA ALA A 123 10.48 19.82 -8.35
C ALA A 123 8.96 20.06 -8.42
N PRO A 124 8.26 20.08 -7.27
CA PRO A 124 6.85 20.46 -7.24
C PRO A 124 6.69 21.90 -7.78
N SER A 125 5.56 22.17 -8.42
CA SER A 125 5.20 23.50 -8.93
C SER A 125 4.76 24.45 -7.82
N SER A 126 4.50 23.93 -6.62
CA SER A 126 4.19 24.75 -5.45
C SER A 126 4.97 24.32 -4.20
N THR A 127 5.11 25.26 -3.27
CA THR A 127 5.68 24.96 -1.95
C THR A 127 4.67 24.13 -1.15
N PRO A 128 5.10 23.06 -0.45
CA PRO A 128 4.23 22.30 0.43
C PRO A 128 3.53 23.22 1.45
N HIS A 129 2.21 23.13 1.51
CA HIS A 129 1.40 23.91 2.43
C HIS A 129 0.38 23.01 3.13
N SER A 130 -0.04 23.40 4.35
CA SER A 130 -1.06 22.64 5.08
C SER A 130 -2.43 22.86 4.45
N SER A 131 -3.20 21.78 4.28
CA SER A 131 -4.63 21.87 3.93
C SER A 131 -5.50 22.16 5.14
N THR A 132 -4.91 22.44 6.31
CA THR A 132 -5.60 22.85 7.54
C THR A 132 -5.11 24.24 7.92
N SER A 133 -6.05 25.17 8.13
CA SER A 133 -5.70 26.51 8.57
C SER A 133 -5.08 26.48 9.98
N ARG A 134 -4.21 27.45 10.28
CA ARG A 134 -3.59 27.54 11.60
C ARG A 134 -4.63 27.67 12.71
N SER A 135 -5.66 28.49 12.50
CA SER A 135 -6.73 28.69 13.48
C SER A 135 -7.55 27.42 13.72
N ASP A 136 -7.81 26.63 12.68
CA ASP A 136 -8.53 25.35 12.83
C ASP A 136 -7.68 24.30 13.56
N TYR A 137 -6.37 24.27 13.28
CA TYR A 137 -5.44 23.42 14.01
C TYR A 137 -5.39 23.79 15.50
N ASP A 138 -5.24 25.09 15.82
CA ASP A 138 -5.20 25.58 17.20
C ASP A 138 -6.50 25.25 17.96
N ARG A 139 -7.65 25.36 17.28
CA ARG A 139 -8.95 24.97 17.83
C ARG A 139 -9.02 23.47 18.13
N ALA A 140 -8.61 22.62 17.18
CA ALA A 140 -8.58 21.17 17.37
C ALA A 140 -7.63 20.77 18.49
N PHE A 141 -6.47 21.41 18.58
CA PHE A 141 -5.50 21.20 19.66
C PHE A 141 -6.06 21.60 21.02
N ALA A 142 -6.75 22.75 21.12
CA ALA A 142 -7.42 23.16 22.34
C ALA A 142 -8.49 22.14 22.78
N SER A 143 -9.30 21.62 21.85
CA SER A 143 -10.29 20.57 22.14
C SER A 143 -9.65 19.30 22.71
N VAL A 144 -8.53 18.84 22.12
CA VAL A 144 -7.79 17.68 22.63
C VAL A 144 -7.32 17.91 24.07
N LYS A 145 -6.75 19.10 24.37
CA LYS A 145 -6.30 19.43 25.74
C LYS A 145 -7.45 19.44 26.74
N THR A 146 -8.60 19.97 26.37
CA THR A 146 -9.81 19.96 27.20
C THR A 146 -10.22 18.53 27.50
N ALA A 147 -10.33 17.66 26.48
CA ALA A 147 -10.68 16.26 26.66
C ALA A 147 -9.71 15.51 27.59
N ILE A 148 -8.40 15.81 27.51
CA ILE A 148 -7.41 15.25 28.44
C ILE A 148 -7.63 15.73 29.87
N ARG A 149 -7.81 17.04 30.07
CA ARG A 149 -8.02 17.63 31.39
C ARG A 149 -9.29 17.11 32.06
N ASP A 150 -10.34 16.93 31.26
CA ASP A 150 -11.64 16.48 31.74
C ASP A 150 -11.69 14.94 31.93
N GLY A 151 -10.59 14.24 31.62
CA GLY A 151 -10.41 12.81 31.88
C GLY A 151 -11.03 11.89 30.83
N GLU A 152 -11.44 12.41 29.67
CA GLU A 152 -12.04 11.62 28.60
C GLU A 152 -10.99 10.76 27.87
N ILE A 153 -9.79 11.30 27.69
CA ILE A 153 -8.67 10.61 27.02
C ILE A 153 -7.35 10.93 27.73
N TYR A 154 -6.33 10.10 27.55
CA TYR A 154 -4.97 10.38 28.05
C TYR A 154 -4.09 11.06 27.00
N GLN A 155 -4.31 10.72 25.72
CA GLN A 155 -3.51 11.19 24.59
C GLN A 155 -4.36 11.16 23.32
N ALA A 156 -4.10 12.09 22.41
CA ALA A 156 -4.55 12.01 21.02
C ALA A 156 -3.37 12.25 20.07
N ASN A 157 -3.35 11.53 18.93
CA ASN A 157 -2.43 11.82 17.83
C ASN A 157 -3.10 12.79 16.85
N LEU A 158 -2.89 14.10 17.04
CA LEU A 158 -3.47 15.14 16.19
C LEU A 158 -2.59 15.41 14.97
N THR A 159 -3.08 15.03 13.80
CA THR A 159 -2.37 15.19 12.52
C THR A 159 -2.97 16.28 11.63
N GLN A 160 -2.16 16.82 10.71
CA GLN A 160 -2.61 17.67 9.60
C GLN A 160 -1.98 17.20 8.29
N ARG A 161 -2.60 17.53 7.16
CA ARG A 161 -2.09 17.15 5.85
C ARG A 161 -1.36 18.33 5.20
N PHE A 162 -0.20 18.03 4.61
CA PHE A 162 0.50 18.93 3.70
C PHE A 162 0.30 18.49 2.25
N VAL A 163 0.15 19.45 1.35
CA VAL A 163 -0.08 19.23 -0.08
C VAL A 163 0.88 20.12 -0.86
N ALA A 164 1.40 19.59 -1.97
CA ALA A 164 2.13 20.34 -2.98
C ALA A 164 1.61 19.91 -4.35
N GLU A 165 1.56 20.85 -5.28
CA GLU A 165 1.18 20.62 -6.66
C GLU A 165 2.43 20.30 -7.47
N GLY A 166 2.28 19.47 -8.50
CA GLY A 166 3.35 19.13 -9.41
C GLY A 166 3.18 17.76 -10.03
N THR A 167 3.92 17.52 -11.10
CA THR A 167 4.05 16.19 -11.70
C THR A 167 5.41 15.64 -11.36
N THR A 168 5.47 14.49 -10.69
CA THR A 168 6.74 13.80 -10.42
C THR A 168 6.57 12.32 -10.70
N ASP A 169 7.63 11.67 -11.18
CA ASP A 169 7.69 10.22 -11.22
C ASP A 169 7.70 9.67 -9.76
N PRO A 170 6.69 8.88 -9.35
CA PRO A 170 6.62 8.38 -7.97
C PRO A 170 7.81 7.52 -7.58
N LYS A 171 8.41 6.79 -8.54
CA LYS A 171 9.61 5.97 -8.30
C LYS A 171 10.82 6.84 -7.95
N SER A 172 11.01 7.92 -8.70
CA SER A 172 12.07 8.91 -8.44
C SER A 172 11.91 9.57 -7.08
N LEU A 173 10.68 9.96 -6.72
CA LEU A 173 10.38 10.54 -5.40
C LEU A 173 10.67 9.53 -4.28
N TYR A 174 10.18 8.29 -4.42
CA TYR A 174 10.41 7.23 -3.43
C TYR A 174 11.90 6.95 -3.22
N LYS A 175 12.69 6.84 -4.29
CA LYS A 175 14.14 6.66 -4.21
C LYS A 175 14.81 7.80 -3.44
N ARG A 176 14.41 9.05 -3.69
CA ARG A 176 14.95 10.22 -2.99
C ARG A 176 14.52 10.25 -1.51
N LEU A 177 13.29 9.87 -1.19
CA LEU A 177 12.83 9.76 0.19
C LEU A 177 13.64 8.72 0.96
N CYS A 178 13.85 7.54 0.37
CA CYS A 178 14.63 6.47 1.00
C CYS A 178 16.11 6.85 1.20
N SER A 179 16.69 7.68 0.32
CA SER A 179 18.08 8.13 0.49
C SER A 179 18.25 9.19 1.57
N VAL A 180 17.24 10.05 1.77
CA VAL A 180 17.29 11.13 2.78
C VAL A 180 16.81 10.66 4.15
N SER A 181 15.83 9.76 4.20
CA SER A 181 15.25 9.22 5.43
C SER A 181 14.98 7.73 5.28
N PRO A 182 16.03 6.88 5.37
CA PRO A 182 15.88 5.43 5.30
C PRO A 182 14.93 4.94 6.41
N ALA A 183 13.88 4.22 6.05
CA ALA A 183 12.93 3.65 6.99
C ALA A 183 12.86 2.12 6.81
N PRO A 184 12.87 1.33 7.90
CA PRO A 184 12.89 -0.13 7.83
C PRO A 184 11.63 -0.72 7.17
N TYR A 185 10.53 0.03 7.14
CA TYR A 185 9.25 -0.37 6.56
C TYR A 185 8.82 0.56 5.41
N ALA A 186 9.78 1.15 4.70
CA ALA A 186 9.47 1.93 3.49
C ALA A 186 8.80 1.02 2.43
N CYS A 187 7.75 1.52 1.80
CA CYS A 187 7.00 0.80 0.79
C CYS A 187 6.61 1.73 -0.37
N ALA A 188 6.71 1.23 -1.59
CA ALA A 188 6.16 1.85 -2.78
C ALA A 188 5.20 0.87 -3.47
N ALA A 189 3.94 1.25 -3.58
CA ALA A 189 2.93 0.51 -4.33
C ALA A 189 2.55 1.31 -5.57
N LEU A 190 2.77 0.75 -6.75
CA LEU A 190 2.34 1.32 -8.03
C LEU A 190 1.18 0.49 -8.54
N SER A 191 0.02 1.12 -8.71
CA SER A 191 -1.17 0.46 -9.21
C SER A 191 -1.79 1.30 -10.31
N ALA A 192 -1.93 0.72 -11.49
CA ALA A 192 -2.68 1.33 -12.59
C ALA A 192 -4.14 1.62 -12.19
N ALA A 193 -4.71 0.80 -11.31
CA ALA A 193 -6.08 0.98 -10.80
C ALA A 193 -6.22 2.19 -9.85
N LEU A 194 -5.14 2.60 -9.18
CA LEU A 194 -5.13 3.79 -8.32
C LEU A 194 -4.82 5.08 -9.10
N GLN A 195 -4.21 4.97 -10.28
CA GLN A 195 -3.88 6.12 -11.13
C GLN A 195 -5.09 6.68 -11.89
N ASN A 196 -6.04 5.82 -12.30
CA ASN A 196 -7.22 6.25 -13.07
C ASN A 196 -8.27 7.03 -12.25
N LYS A 197 -8.21 7.02 -10.91
CA LYS A 197 -9.17 7.73 -10.05
C LYS A 197 -8.76 9.16 -9.68
N GLN A 198 -7.57 9.62 -10.08
CA GLN A 198 -7.11 11.00 -9.82
C GLN A 198 -7.26 11.93 -11.03
N THR A 199 -7.92 11.48 -12.11
CA THR A 199 -8.05 12.23 -13.36
C THR A 199 -9.52 12.59 -13.70
N GLU A 200 -10.43 12.47 -12.75
CA GLU A 200 -11.83 12.93 -12.88
C GLU A 200 -12.17 14.00 -11.84
#